data_AF-A0A3M1D3P1-F1
#
_entry.id   AF-A0A3M1D3P1-F1
#
_cell.length_a   1.000
_cell.length_b   1.000
_cell.length_c   1.000
_cell.angle_alpha   90.00
_cell.angle_beta   90.00
_cell.angle_gamma   90.00
#
_symmetry.space_group_name_H-M   'P 1'
#
loop_
_entity.id
_entity.type
_entity.pdbx_description
1 polymer ?
#
loop_
_entity_poly.entity_id
_entity_poly.type
_entity_poly.pdbx_seq_one_letter_code
_entity_poly.pdbx_strand_id
1 'polypeptide(L)'
;MPAESWRRRKAAMKSMKFFAILLALSAASICRAGGVEVFLNGVQITGVRDQVIEKAKVVLDSNGNVHIEAPDYKVREVSDGGTPAEATEASTLQKQYFVVTEVSRTNATGYQVQLIVNNKFIKTISEVPQYVVELHKYLKPGENSVSFRAIRPKGKKGSGSAEDHFNLIIGEGRTGAGGELVIDEVLGEFKLLGSDQGEKARTFTFTAR
;
A
#
# COMPACT_ATOMS: atom_id res chain seq x y z
N MET A 1 -81.73 -25.79 18.82
CA MET A 1 -81.55 -27.26 18.82
C MET A 1 -80.07 -27.59 18.74
N PRO A 2 -79.59 -28.57 19.52
CA PRO A 2 -78.18 -28.80 19.87
C PRO A 2 -77.58 -30.06 19.22
N ALA A 3 -76.28 -30.31 19.42
CA ALA A 3 -75.57 -31.60 19.59
C ALA A 3 -74.12 -31.46 19.04
N GLU A 4 -73.08 -31.43 19.87
CA GLU A 4 -72.41 -32.60 20.48
C GLU A 4 -71.94 -33.60 19.41
N SER A 5 -70.67 -33.96 19.25
CA SER A 5 -69.80 -34.63 20.22
C SER A 5 -68.51 -35.01 19.46
N TRP A 6 -67.31 -34.70 19.96
CA TRP A 6 -66.50 -35.51 20.88
C TRP A 6 -65.92 -36.84 20.32
N ARG A 7 -64.57 -36.88 20.31
CA ARG A 7 -63.66 -38.05 20.45
C ARG A 7 -63.60 -39.00 19.24
N ARG A 8 -62.42 -39.40 18.74
CA ARG A 8 -61.32 -40.17 19.38
C ARG A 8 -60.05 -39.93 18.52
N ARG A 9 -58.85 -39.52 18.95
CA ARG A 9 -57.91 -40.01 20.00
C ARG A 9 -57.66 -41.52 19.97
N LYS A 10 -56.48 -41.90 19.44
CA LYS A 10 -55.55 -43.03 19.76
C LYS A 10 -54.73 -43.23 18.47
N ALA A 11 -53.40 -43.35 18.42
CA ALA A 11 -52.35 -43.81 19.33
C ALA A 11 -51.01 -43.32 18.70
N ALA A 12 -49.83 -43.22 19.30
CA ALA A 12 -49.25 -43.49 20.62
C ALA A 12 -47.98 -42.59 20.66
N MET A 13 -47.64 -41.88 21.74
CA MET A 13 -46.65 -42.34 22.75
C MET A 13 -45.61 -43.31 22.17
N LYS A 14 -44.30 -43.08 22.23
CA LYS A 14 -43.46 -42.91 23.43
C LYS A 14 -42.02 -42.74 22.88
N SER A 15 -41.37 -41.59 23.05
CA SER A 15 -40.44 -41.32 24.15
C SER A 15 -39.28 -42.33 24.28
N MET A 16 -38.06 -41.77 24.24
CA MET A 16 -36.97 -42.02 25.20
C MET A 16 -35.81 -42.95 24.80
N LYS A 17 -34.72 -42.28 24.39
CA LYS A 17 -33.34 -42.38 24.92
C LYS A 17 -32.34 -43.44 24.40
N PHE A 18 -31.10 -42.92 24.31
CA PHE A 18 -29.78 -43.56 24.39
C PHE A 18 -29.23 -44.34 23.19
N PHE A 19 -28.33 -43.70 22.45
CA PHE A 19 -26.97 -44.24 22.31
C PHE A 19 -25.96 -43.11 22.03
N ALA A 20 -24.94 -43.03 22.87
CA ALA A 20 -23.82 -42.10 22.79
C ALA A 20 -22.66 -42.73 21.99
N ILE A 21 -21.63 -41.91 21.75
CA ILE A 21 -20.18 -42.24 21.60
C ILE A 21 -19.57 -41.84 20.25
N LEU A 22 -18.82 -40.72 20.35
CA LEU A 22 -17.51 -40.42 19.74
C LEU A 22 -17.33 -40.58 18.22
N LEU A 23 -17.18 -39.45 17.52
CA LEU A 23 -16.31 -39.38 16.35
C LEU A 23 -15.53 -38.06 16.31
N ALA A 24 -14.27 -38.20 16.73
CA ALA A 24 -13.07 -37.49 16.30
C ALA A 24 -13.13 -35.98 15.98
N LEU A 25 -12.54 -35.22 16.89
CA LEU A 25 -11.68 -34.08 16.61
C LEU A 25 -10.77 -34.38 15.39
N SER A 26 -11.01 -33.77 14.23
CA SER A 26 -10.00 -33.70 13.15
C SER A 26 -9.39 -32.31 13.16
N ALA A 27 -8.18 -32.27 13.70
CA ALA A 27 -7.30 -31.11 13.67
C ALA A 27 -6.98 -30.72 12.21
N ALA A 28 -6.90 -29.41 12.01
CA ALA A 28 -6.17 -28.68 10.98
C ALA A 28 -5.38 -29.52 9.96
N SER A 29 -5.91 -29.62 8.74
CA SER A 29 -5.07 -29.71 7.54
C SER A 29 -5.03 -28.34 6.88
N ILE A 30 -4.27 -27.45 7.51
CA ILE A 30 -3.72 -26.30 6.79
C ILE A 30 -2.71 -26.92 5.82
N CYS A 31 -3.02 -26.95 4.52
CA CYS A 31 -2.00 -27.14 3.49
C CYS A 31 -0.95 -26.04 3.72
N ARG A 32 0.13 -26.42 4.38
CA ARG A 32 1.36 -25.65 4.40
C ARG A 32 1.82 -25.69 2.95
N ALA A 33 1.64 -24.59 2.23
CA ALA A 33 2.38 -24.35 1.01
C ALA A 33 3.86 -24.42 1.41
N GLY A 34 4.49 -25.57 1.19
CA GLY A 34 5.93 -25.70 1.27
C GLY A 34 6.48 -24.79 0.19
N GLY A 35 6.90 -23.59 0.59
CA GLY A 35 7.54 -22.67 -0.33
C GLY A 35 8.81 -23.33 -0.84
N VAL A 36 8.91 -23.51 -2.15
CA VAL A 36 10.18 -23.88 -2.79
C VAL A 36 11.12 -22.69 -2.59
N GLU A 37 12.22 -22.93 -1.87
CA GLU A 37 13.24 -21.90 -1.65
C GLU A 37 14.26 -21.93 -2.79
N VAL A 38 14.71 -20.74 -3.22
CA VAL A 38 15.72 -20.60 -4.27
C VAL A 38 16.98 -20.01 -3.65
N PHE A 39 18.11 -20.64 -3.92
CA PHE A 39 19.42 -20.24 -3.45
C PHE A 39 20.31 -19.90 -4.65
N LEU A 40 21.09 -18.83 -4.56
CA LEU A 40 22.13 -18.48 -5.52
C LEU A 40 23.47 -18.46 -4.78
N ASN A 41 24.39 -19.35 -5.16
CA ASN A 41 25.69 -19.56 -4.51
C ASN A 41 25.57 -19.80 -2.99
N GLY A 42 24.54 -20.54 -2.57
CA GLY A 42 24.27 -20.86 -1.16
C GLY A 42 23.52 -19.77 -0.39
N VAL A 43 23.21 -18.63 -1.00
CA VAL A 43 22.42 -17.54 -0.38
C VAL A 43 20.96 -17.63 -0.83
N GLN A 44 20.02 -17.60 0.12
CA GLN A 44 18.60 -17.62 -0.20
C GLN A 44 18.19 -16.32 -0.89
N ILE A 45 17.65 -16.43 -2.10
CA ILE A 45 17.13 -15.30 -2.87
C ILE A 45 15.60 -15.34 -2.88
N THR A 46 14.96 -14.27 -2.42
CA THR A 46 13.50 -14.14 -2.40
C THR A 46 13.06 -12.97 -3.27
N GLY A 47 11.93 -13.13 -3.99
CA GLY A 47 11.33 -12.04 -4.77
C GLY A 47 12.03 -11.65 -6.07
N VAL A 48 13.04 -12.41 -6.52
CA VAL A 48 13.75 -12.15 -7.78
C VAL A 48 12.81 -12.41 -8.97
N ARG A 49 12.64 -11.42 -9.85
CA ARG A 49 11.84 -11.50 -11.09
C ARG A 49 12.63 -10.91 -12.27
N ASP A 50 12.35 -11.43 -13.47
CA ASP A 50 12.91 -10.95 -14.74
C ASP A 50 14.44 -10.92 -14.81
N GLN A 51 15.12 -11.84 -14.09
CA GLN A 51 16.57 -12.00 -14.15
C GLN A 51 16.95 -13.22 -15.01
N VAL A 52 17.93 -13.03 -15.89
CA VAL A 52 18.53 -14.11 -16.69
C VAL A 52 19.92 -14.38 -16.13
N ILE A 53 20.15 -15.59 -15.64
CA ILE A 53 21.47 -16.03 -15.14
C ILE A 53 22.05 -16.99 -16.17
N GLU A 54 23.07 -16.56 -16.89
CA GLU A 54 23.78 -17.39 -17.86
C GLU A 54 24.92 -18.18 -17.20
N LYS A 55 25.20 -19.38 -17.71
CA LYS A 55 26.30 -20.27 -17.25
C LYS A 55 26.21 -20.69 -15.77
N ALA A 56 25.01 -20.96 -15.28
CA ALA A 56 24.79 -21.49 -13.94
C ALA A 56 24.57 -23.01 -13.92
N LYS A 57 24.98 -23.67 -12.84
CA LYS A 57 24.66 -25.06 -12.52
C LYS A 57 23.51 -25.08 -11.51
N VAL A 58 22.42 -25.75 -11.85
CA VAL A 58 21.21 -25.82 -11.00
C VAL A 58 21.09 -27.20 -10.37
N VAL A 59 20.94 -27.27 -9.05
CA VAL A 59 20.78 -28.50 -8.26
C VAL A 59 19.48 -28.42 -7.48
N LEU A 60 18.62 -29.43 -7.64
CA LEU A 60 17.40 -29.56 -6.84
C LEU A 60 17.66 -30.53 -5.70
N ASP A 61 17.36 -30.14 -4.48
CA ASP A 61 17.58 -30.98 -3.30
C ASP A 61 16.38 -31.90 -3.00
N SER A 62 16.54 -32.81 -2.04
CA SER A 62 15.48 -33.75 -1.63
C SER A 62 14.26 -33.08 -0.99
N ASN A 63 14.38 -31.81 -0.59
CA ASN A 63 13.30 -31.01 -0.01
C ASN A 63 12.57 -30.18 -1.09
N GLY A 64 13.04 -30.21 -2.33
CA GLY A 64 12.47 -29.47 -3.46
C GLY A 64 13.01 -28.05 -3.63
N ASN A 65 14.05 -27.66 -2.90
CA ASN A 65 14.68 -26.36 -3.07
C ASN A 65 15.60 -26.32 -4.29
N VAL A 66 15.79 -25.13 -4.84
CA VAL A 66 16.58 -24.90 -6.04
C VAL A 66 17.87 -24.18 -5.67
N HIS A 67 19.02 -24.83 -5.89
CA HIS A 67 20.35 -24.25 -5.69
C HIS A 67 20.96 -23.90 -7.04
N ILE A 68 21.31 -22.63 -7.23
CA ILE A 68 21.93 -22.10 -8.44
C ILE A 68 23.39 -21.77 -8.11
N GLU A 69 24.33 -22.54 -8.65
CA GLU A 69 25.77 -22.27 -8.59
C GLU A 69 26.19 -21.50 -9.85
N ALA A 70 26.53 -20.23 -9.69
CA ALA A 70 26.94 -19.34 -10.78
C ALA A 70 28.22 -18.60 -10.36
N PRO A 71 29.42 -19.10 -10.72
CA PRO A 71 30.70 -18.59 -10.21
C PRO A 71 30.98 -17.12 -10.60
N ASP A 72 30.42 -16.67 -11.72
CA ASP A 72 30.57 -15.29 -12.21
C ASP A 72 29.56 -14.31 -11.59
N TYR A 73 28.60 -14.79 -10.79
CA TYR A 73 27.54 -13.97 -10.19
C TYR A 73 27.75 -13.84 -8.67
N LYS A 74 27.66 -12.62 -8.14
CA LYS A 74 27.76 -12.35 -6.71
C LYS A 74 26.40 -11.95 -6.16
N VAL A 75 25.91 -12.69 -5.17
CA VAL A 75 24.75 -12.25 -4.38
C VAL A 75 25.24 -11.14 -3.44
N ARG A 76 24.69 -9.94 -3.60
CA ARG A 76 24.76 -8.90 -2.59
C ARG A 76 23.44 -8.93 -1.84
N GLU A 77 23.47 -9.42 -0.61
CA GLU A 77 22.45 -9.04 0.34
C GLU A 77 22.60 -7.53 0.54
N VAL A 78 21.64 -6.73 0.08
CA VAL A 78 21.51 -5.35 0.54
C VAL A 78 20.89 -5.43 1.93
N SER A 79 21.70 -5.92 2.88
CA SER A 79 21.57 -5.66 4.30
C SER A 79 22.50 -4.47 4.54
N ASP A 80 21.95 -3.37 5.04
CA ASP A 80 22.70 -2.16 5.38
C ASP A 80 23.98 -2.54 6.16
N GLY A 81 25.13 -2.29 5.54
CA GLY A 81 26.41 -2.83 5.99
C GLY A 81 27.59 -1.98 5.55
N GLY A 82 27.51 -0.68 5.82
CA GLY A 82 28.68 0.18 5.93
C GLY A 82 29.39 -0.04 7.26
N THR A 83 30.72 0.05 7.23
CA THR A 83 31.68 0.16 8.35
C THR A 83 31.13 0.93 9.57
N PRO A 84 31.53 0.64 10.83
CA PRO A 84 30.85 1.14 12.02
C PRO A 84 30.92 2.68 12.14
N ALA A 85 29.94 3.34 11.54
CA ALA A 85 29.50 4.65 11.96
C ALA A 85 28.50 4.39 13.10
N GLU A 86 28.91 4.86 14.27
CA GLU A 86 28.06 5.32 15.37
C GLU A 86 26.58 4.96 15.23
N ALA A 87 26.11 4.09 16.14
CA ALA A 87 24.72 3.67 16.25
C ALA A 87 23.80 4.88 16.17
N THR A 88 23.31 5.17 14.96
CA THR A 88 22.21 6.09 14.77
C THR A 88 21.03 5.26 15.20
N GLU A 89 20.56 5.57 16.40
CA GLU A 89 19.23 5.23 16.91
C GLU A 89 18.26 5.15 15.74
N ALA A 90 17.37 4.16 15.73
CA ALA A 90 16.31 4.07 14.73
C ALA A 90 15.63 5.45 14.62
N SER A 91 16.06 6.23 13.62
CA SER A 91 15.71 7.64 13.53
C SER A 91 14.22 7.64 13.26
N THR A 92 13.43 7.98 14.25
CA THR A 92 12.06 8.36 13.98
C THR A 92 12.14 9.69 13.25
N LEU A 93 11.28 9.89 12.25
CA LEU A 93 11.24 11.16 11.53
C LEU A 93 10.96 12.28 12.55
N GLN A 94 11.89 13.20 12.70
CA GLN A 94 11.80 14.36 13.59
C GLN A 94 10.87 15.42 13.04
N LYS A 95 10.65 15.43 11.72
CA LYS A 95 9.79 16.38 11.01
C LYS A 95 8.49 15.73 10.55
N GLN A 96 7.47 16.57 10.41
CA GLN A 96 6.21 16.19 9.79
C GLN A 96 6.18 16.70 8.36
N TYR A 97 5.66 15.87 7.48
CA TYR A 97 5.64 16.12 6.05
C TYR A 97 4.20 16.07 5.56
N PHE A 98 3.83 17.02 4.71
CA PHE A 98 2.46 17.20 4.27
C PHE A 98 2.38 17.40 2.76
N VAL A 99 1.24 17.00 2.20
CA VAL A 99 0.74 17.52 0.93
C VAL A 99 -0.45 18.41 1.23
N VAL A 100 -0.42 19.63 0.73
CA VAL A 100 -1.52 20.60 0.83
C VAL A 100 -2.02 20.91 -0.58
N THR A 101 -3.33 21.01 -0.71
CA THR A 101 -3.97 21.45 -1.95
C THR A 101 -4.40 22.90 -1.87
N GLU A 102 -4.20 23.63 -2.95
CA GLU A 102 -4.77 24.94 -3.17
C GLU A 102 -5.47 24.96 -4.53
N VAL A 103 -6.65 25.55 -4.60
CA VAL A 103 -7.38 25.70 -5.87
C VAL A 103 -7.88 27.12 -6.01
N SER A 104 -7.82 27.69 -7.21
CA SER A 104 -8.49 28.96 -7.46
C SER A 104 -10.01 28.80 -7.50
N ARG A 105 -10.48 27.66 -8.00
CA ARG A 105 -11.90 27.34 -8.16
C ARG A 105 -12.11 25.84 -8.19
N THR A 106 -13.02 25.33 -7.37
CA THR A 106 -13.31 23.89 -7.26
C THR A 106 -13.71 23.28 -8.61
N ASN A 107 -13.13 22.14 -8.95
CA ASN A 107 -13.35 21.39 -10.21
C ASN A 107 -13.05 22.15 -11.51
N ALA A 108 -12.30 23.24 -11.48
CA ALA A 108 -12.03 24.04 -12.69
C ALA A 108 -10.99 23.38 -13.60
N THR A 109 -10.01 22.67 -13.05
CA THR A 109 -9.03 21.93 -13.84
C THR A 109 -9.56 20.57 -14.32
N GLY A 110 -10.51 20.00 -13.59
CA GLY A 110 -11.12 18.70 -13.87
C GLY A 110 -10.17 17.51 -13.63
N TYR A 111 -8.99 17.77 -13.04
CA TYR A 111 -8.02 16.74 -12.70
C TYR A 111 -8.37 16.07 -11.37
N GLN A 112 -7.98 14.80 -11.29
CA GLN A 112 -7.73 14.08 -10.04
C GLN A 112 -6.26 13.70 -10.01
N VAL A 113 -5.64 13.77 -8.83
CA VAL A 113 -4.21 13.52 -8.68
C VAL A 113 -3.96 12.28 -7.84
N GLN A 114 -3.33 11.28 -8.42
CA GLN A 114 -2.82 10.13 -7.69
C GLN A 114 -1.54 10.54 -6.95
N LEU A 115 -1.54 10.37 -5.63
CA LEU A 115 -0.38 10.50 -4.77
C LEU A 115 0.28 9.13 -4.61
N ILE A 116 1.55 9.03 -5.01
CA ILE A 116 2.39 7.86 -4.85
C ILE A 116 3.61 8.27 -4.01
N VAL A 117 3.95 7.48 -3.00
CA VAL A 117 5.10 7.73 -2.12
C VAL A 117 5.95 6.47 -2.11
N ASN A 118 7.25 6.57 -2.42
CA ASN A 118 8.18 5.44 -2.46
C ASN A 118 7.63 4.27 -3.30
N ASN A 119 7.16 4.56 -4.52
CA ASN A 119 6.47 3.63 -5.43
C ASN A 119 5.16 2.99 -4.92
N LYS A 120 4.63 3.42 -3.76
CA LYS A 120 3.36 2.94 -3.21
C LYS A 120 2.24 3.94 -3.47
N PHE A 121 1.16 3.51 -4.13
CA PHE A 121 -0.05 4.32 -4.26
C PHE A 121 -0.68 4.56 -2.89
N ILE A 122 -0.91 5.84 -2.56
CA ILE A 122 -1.47 6.25 -1.28
C ILE A 122 -2.95 6.57 -1.42
N LYS A 123 -3.28 7.51 -2.32
CA LYS A 123 -4.66 7.98 -2.53
C LYS A 123 -4.80 8.80 -3.80
N THR A 124 -6.02 8.93 -4.29
CA THR A 124 -6.42 9.93 -5.29
C THR A 124 -7.00 11.16 -4.61
N ILE A 125 -6.41 12.33 -4.88
CA ILE A 125 -6.80 13.65 -4.38
C ILE A 125 -7.69 14.34 -5.42
N SER A 126 -8.82 14.87 -4.97
CA SER A 126 -9.72 15.67 -5.81
C SER A 126 -9.45 17.16 -5.65
N GLU A 127 -9.86 17.95 -6.64
CA GLU A 127 -9.70 19.40 -6.66
C GLU A 127 -10.68 20.08 -5.69
N VAL A 128 -10.30 20.14 -4.41
CA VAL A 128 -11.05 20.81 -3.33
C VAL A 128 -10.22 21.93 -2.69
N PRO A 129 -10.85 22.97 -2.10
CA PRO A 129 -10.14 24.17 -1.65
C PRO A 129 -9.03 23.94 -0.63
N GLN A 130 -9.24 23.04 0.33
CA GLN A 130 -8.23 22.71 1.34
C GLN A 130 -8.32 21.22 1.65
N TYR A 131 -7.27 20.49 1.29
CA TYR A 131 -7.07 19.10 1.62
C TYR A 131 -5.64 18.91 2.08
N VAL A 132 -5.49 18.25 3.23
CA VAL A 132 -4.20 17.97 3.84
C VAL A 132 -4.00 16.46 3.88
N VAL A 133 -2.84 16.01 3.39
CA VAL A 133 -2.40 14.62 3.51
C VAL A 133 -1.10 14.57 4.30
N GLU A 134 -1.14 13.89 5.43
CA GLU A 134 0.06 13.58 6.19
C GLU A 134 0.88 12.48 5.50
N LEU A 135 2.13 12.81 5.19
CA LEU A 135 3.08 11.89 4.55
C LEU A 135 3.92 11.10 5.55
N HIS A 136 4.06 11.58 6.78
CA HIS A 136 4.99 11.03 7.79
C HIS A 136 4.93 9.49 7.91
N LYS A 137 3.74 8.90 7.92
CA LYS A 137 3.53 7.43 7.99
C LYS A 137 3.94 6.62 6.74
N TYR A 138 4.27 7.30 5.65
CA TYR A 138 4.66 6.69 4.36
C TYR A 138 6.12 6.97 4.00
N LEU A 139 6.79 7.81 4.78
CA LEU A 139 8.18 8.17 4.60
C LEU A 139 9.06 7.33 5.52
N LYS A 140 10.32 7.19 5.12
CA LYS A 140 11.40 6.63 5.92
C LYS A 140 12.47 7.70 6.16
N PRO A 141 13.29 7.62 7.20
CA PRO A 141 14.46 8.47 7.32
C PRO A 141 15.36 8.32 6.08
N GLY A 142 15.97 9.43 5.65
CA GLY A 142 16.80 9.46 4.45
C GLY A 142 16.00 9.79 3.19
N GLU A 143 16.45 9.30 2.04
CA GLU A 143 15.85 9.64 0.74
C GLU A 143 14.46 9.01 0.55
N ASN A 144 13.52 9.84 0.11
CA ASN A 144 12.17 9.44 -0.27
C ASN A 144 11.78 10.04 -1.63
N SER A 145 10.84 9.39 -2.29
CA SER A 145 10.21 9.90 -3.50
C SER A 145 8.71 10.11 -3.32
N VAL A 146 8.21 11.23 -3.82
CA VAL A 146 6.78 11.56 -3.89
C VAL A 146 6.43 11.90 -5.32
N SER A 147 5.55 11.10 -5.92
CA SER A 147 5.07 11.30 -7.28
C SER A 147 3.60 11.68 -7.30
N PHE A 148 3.30 12.70 -8.08
CA PHE A 148 1.94 13.07 -8.46
C PHE A 148 1.67 12.63 -9.89
N ARG A 149 0.52 12.00 -10.12
CA ARG A 149 0.00 11.73 -11.45
C ARG A 149 -1.41 12.28 -11.59
N ALA A 150 -1.54 13.33 -12.39
CA ALA A 150 -2.79 13.99 -12.70
C ALA A 150 -3.47 13.33 -13.91
N ILE A 151 -4.70 12.90 -13.70
CA ILE A 151 -5.58 12.31 -14.71
C ILE A 151 -6.90 13.08 -14.76
N ARG A 152 -7.44 13.30 -15.95
CA ARG A 152 -8.83 13.76 -16.10
C ARG A 152 -9.72 12.54 -16.29
N PRO A 153 -10.63 12.23 -15.36
CA PRO A 153 -11.59 11.16 -15.54
C PRO A 153 -12.42 11.38 -16.81
N LYS A 154 -12.89 10.28 -17.41
CA LYS A 154 -13.76 10.34 -18.60
C LYS A 154 -14.97 11.25 -18.33
N GLY A 155 -15.21 12.20 -19.24
CA GLY A 155 -16.32 13.16 -19.13
C GLY A 155 -16.01 14.42 -18.32
N LYS A 156 -14.85 14.52 -17.65
CA LYS A 156 -14.37 15.77 -17.05
C LYS A 156 -13.54 16.55 -18.07
N LYS A 157 -13.69 17.87 -18.07
CA LYS A 157 -12.93 18.81 -18.88
C LYS A 157 -12.36 19.90 -17.98
N GLY A 158 -11.18 20.39 -18.31
CA GLY A 158 -10.68 21.63 -17.74
C GLY A 158 -11.49 22.82 -18.28
N SER A 159 -11.45 23.93 -17.56
CA SER A 159 -12.12 25.17 -17.94
C SER A 159 -11.55 25.81 -19.21
N GLY A 160 -10.33 25.44 -19.60
CA GLY A 160 -9.58 26.08 -20.68
C GLY A 160 -8.83 27.35 -20.25
N SER A 161 -9.00 27.83 -19.01
CA SER A 161 -8.32 29.01 -18.49
C SER A 161 -7.01 28.67 -17.79
N ALA A 162 -5.98 29.50 -17.97
CA ALA A 162 -4.72 29.43 -17.23
C ALA A 162 -4.81 30.06 -15.82
N GLU A 163 -5.86 30.83 -15.54
CA GLU A 163 -6.11 31.41 -14.21
C GLU A 163 -6.69 30.36 -13.25
N ASP A 164 -7.43 29.40 -13.80
CA ASP A 164 -7.94 28.26 -13.06
C ASP A 164 -6.81 27.28 -12.78
N HIS A 165 -6.52 27.04 -11.50
CA HIS A 165 -5.43 26.17 -11.11
C HIS A 165 -5.75 25.29 -9.92
N PHE A 166 -5.09 24.14 -9.91
CA PHE A 166 -5.04 23.17 -8.83
C PHE A 166 -3.56 22.93 -8.50
N ASN A 167 -3.11 23.47 -7.36
CA ASN A 167 -1.75 23.33 -6.87
C ASN A 167 -1.67 22.26 -5.78
N LEU A 168 -0.64 21.43 -5.85
CA LEU A 168 -0.27 20.49 -4.80
C LEU A 168 1.12 20.84 -4.30
N ILE A 169 1.21 21.15 -3.01
CA ILE A 169 2.43 21.62 -2.35
C ILE A 169 2.89 20.51 -1.41
N ILE A 170 4.14 20.07 -1.55
CA ILE A 170 4.81 19.18 -0.60
C ILE A 170 5.67 20.04 0.31
N GLY A 171 5.58 19.85 1.62
CA GLY A 171 6.42 20.60 2.55
C GLY A 171 6.66 19.94 3.90
N GLU A 172 7.71 20.38 4.58
CA GLU A 172 7.88 20.20 6.03
C GLU A 172 6.94 21.16 6.74
N GLY A 173 6.30 20.69 7.81
CA GLY A 173 5.39 21.55 8.56
C GLY A 173 5.10 21.05 9.96
N ARG A 174 4.14 21.71 10.59
CA ARG A 174 3.73 21.46 11.96
C ARG A 174 2.26 21.84 12.14
N THR A 175 1.55 21.04 12.91
CA THR A 175 0.19 21.36 13.34
C THR A 175 0.24 22.14 14.65
N GLY A 176 -0.25 23.38 14.64
CA GLY A 176 -0.36 24.24 15.82
C GLY A 176 -1.44 23.77 16.80
N ALA A 177 -1.44 24.35 18.01
CA ALA A 177 -2.36 24.00 19.09
C ALA A 177 -3.87 24.24 18.77
N GLY A 178 -4.19 24.89 17.65
CA GLY A 178 -5.54 25.14 17.15
C GLY A 178 -5.92 24.33 15.90
N GLY A 179 -5.13 23.34 15.48
CA GLY A 179 -5.35 22.58 14.26
C GLY A 179 -4.94 23.31 12.96
N GLU A 180 -4.32 24.48 13.09
CA GLU A 180 -3.71 25.20 11.98
C GLU A 180 -2.45 24.46 11.51
N LEU A 181 -2.40 24.14 10.22
CA LEU A 181 -1.20 23.61 9.58
C LEU A 181 -0.35 24.76 9.08
N VAL A 182 0.91 24.82 9.54
CA VAL A 182 1.92 25.73 9.00
C VAL A 182 2.94 24.90 8.23
N ILE A 183 3.18 25.27 6.98
CA ILE A 183 4.28 24.71 6.17
C ILE A 183 5.51 25.58 6.43
N ASP A 184 6.53 24.99 7.07
CA ASP A 184 7.78 25.66 7.42
C ASP A 184 8.73 25.71 6.20
N GLU A 185 8.75 24.65 5.37
CA GLU A 185 9.61 24.55 4.20
C GLU A 185 8.87 23.86 3.03
N VAL A 186 8.87 24.51 1.86
CA VAL A 186 8.30 23.93 0.64
C VAL A 186 9.36 23.08 -0.06
N LEU A 187 9.08 21.79 -0.22
CA LEU A 187 9.95 20.80 -0.85
C LEU A 187 9.65 20.63 -2.35
N GLY A 188 8.43 20.99 -2.77
CA GLY A 188 8.05 20.92 -4.18
C GLY A 188 6.61 21.33 -4.44
N GLU A 189 6.37 21.80 -5.66
CA GLU A 189 5.05 22.22 -6.12
C GLU A 189 4.67 21.60 -7.46
N PHE A 190 3.45 21.11 -7.53
CA PHE A 190 2.86 20.57 -8.74
C PHE A 190 1.56 21.31 -9.07
N LYS A 191 1.69 22.31 -9.95
CA LYS A 191 0.60 23.16 -10.41
C LYS A 191 0.02 22.62 -11.72
N LEU A 192 -1.30 22.43 -11.71
CA LEU A 192 -2.10 22.06 -12.88
C LEU A 192 -3.00 23.23 -13.26
N LEU A 193 -3.13 23.49 -14.57
CA LEU A 193 -3.96 24.57 -15.11
C LEU A 193 -5.24 24.04 -15.74
N GLY A 194 -6.29 24.85 -15.76
CA GLY A 194 -7.53 24.56 -16.49
C GLY A 194 -7.31 24.44 -17.99
N SER A 195 -6.29 25.11 -18.52
CA SER A 195 -5.85 25.06 -19.92
C SER A 195 -4.99 23.85 -20.27
N ASP A 196 -4.40 23.16 -19.28
CA ASP A 196 -3.51 22.01 -19.54
C ASP A 196 -4.23 20.91 -20.32
N GLN A 197 -3.49 20.10 -21.06
CA GLN A 197 -4.02 18.96 -21.81
C GLN A 197 -3.28 17.67 -21.45
N GLY A 198 -3.98 16.54 -21.62
CA GLY A 198 -3.44 15.21 -21.37
C GLY A 198 -3.21 14.90 -19.89
N GLU A 199 -2.54 13.78 -19.65
CA GLU A 199 -2.05 13.43 -18.31
C GLU A 199 -0.79 14.23 -17.98
N LYS A 200 -0.59 14.53 -16.70
CA LYS A 200 0.61 15.19 -16.19
C LYS A 200 1.17 14.37 -15.04
N ALA A 201 2.48 14.28 -14.93
CA ALA A 201 3.11 13.63 -13.78
C ALA A 201 4.39 14.36 -13.39
N ARG A 202 4.68 14.34 -12.08
CA ARG A 202 5.91 14.90 -11.53
C ARG A 202 6.33 14.13 -10.30
N THR A 203 7.63 13.84 -10.20
CA THR A 203 8.24 13.20 -9.02
C THR A 203 9.18 14.19 -8.33
N PHE A 204 9.12 14.21 -7.02
CA PHE A 204 10.00 14.95 -6.13
C PHE A 204 10.77 13.96 -5.28
N THR A 205 12.05 14.23 -5.07
CA THR A 205 12.91 13.46 -4.18
C THR A 205 13.47 14.40 -3.12
N PHE A 206 13.36 14.01 -1.86
CA PHE A 206 13.87 14.78 -0.73
C PHE A 206 14.32 13.85 0.39
N THR A 207 15.17 14.37 1.26
CA THR A 207 15.64 13.66 2.45
C THR A 207 14.73 13.97 3.63
N ALA A 208 14.04 12.96 4.15
CA ALA A 208 13.22 13.08 5.33
C ALA A 208 14.06 12.81 6.59
N ARG A 209 13.87 13.63 7.63
CA ARG A 209 14.61 13.58 8.88
C ARG A 209 13.68 13.57 10.08
#